data_AF-A0AAE8SE91-F1
#
_entry.id   AF-A0AAE8SE91-F1
#
_cell.length_a   1.000
_cell.length_b   1.000
_cell.length_c   1.000
_cell.angle_alpha   90.00
_cell.angle_beta   90.00
_cell.angle_gamma   90.00
#
_symmetry.space_group_name_H-M   'P 1'
#
loop_
_entity.id
_entity.type
_entity.pdbx_description
1 polymer ?
#
loop_
_entity_poly.entity_id
_entity_poly.type
_entity_poly.pdbx_seq_one_letter_code
_entity_poly.pdbx_strand_id
1 'polypeptide(L)'
;MHTFLTITTLLSAASALGINCRGSGWCNINSASLNTVLTKAKQLQARGQGDHHWGEGVQIACSGGQWGSICAFFQSGASGNTDRAVELIQGIIDHGCTQCGSIPTEEGNNVDNGQLTVNYVENPCCQGDCYCPV
;
A
#
# COMPACT_ATOMS: atom_id res chain seq x y z
N MET A 1 -21.69 -55.46 14.03
CA MET A 1 -22.19 -54.07 13.86
C MET A 1 -20.98 -53.22 13.48
N HIS A 2 -20.91 -52.73 12.24
CA HIS A 2 -19.78 -51.92 11.77
C HIS A 2 -20.13 -50.44 11.93
N THR A 3 -19.48 -49.78 12.89
CA THR A 3 -19.67 -48.35 13.14
C THR A 3 -18.79 -47.56 12.15
N PHE A 4 -19.40 -46.95 11.13
CA PHE A 4 -18.70 -46.03 10.25
C PHE A 4 -18.58 -44.66 10.94
N LEU A 5 -17.35 -44.25 11.24
CA LEU A 5 -17.03 -42.93 11.81
C LEU A 5 -16.89 -41.94 10.65
N THR A 6 -17.87 -41.05 10.46
CA THR A 6 -17.77 -39.96 9.46
C THR A 6 -16.94 -38.82 10.03
N ILE A 7 -15.76 -38.60 9.46
CA ILE A 7 -14.89 -37.45 9.76
C ILE A 7 -15.39 -36.27 8.93
N THR A 8 -16.07 -35.31 9.58
CA THR A 8 -16.43 -34.03 8.98
C THR A 8 -15.21 -33.10 9.07
N THR A 9 -14.57 -32.81 7.93
CA THR A 9 -13.51 -31.83 7.85
C THR A 9 -14.10 -30.42 7.88
N LEU A 10 -13.79 -29.65 8.93
CA LEU A 10 -14.06 -28.21 8.99
C LEU A 10 -13.06 -27.50 8.09
N LEU A 11 -13.49 -27.08 6.90
CA LEU A 11 -12.72 -26.19 6.03
C LEU A 11 -12.76 -24.78 6.62
N SER A 12 -11.67 -24.33 7.24
CA SER A 12 -11.49 -22.93 7.62
C SER A 12 -11.28 -22.09 6.36
N ALA A 13 -12.29 -21.32 5.95
CA ALA A 13 -12.12 -20.30 4.93
C ALA A 13 -11.28 -19.16 5.50
N ALA A 14 -10.01 -19.07 5.12
CA ALA A 14 -9.21 -17.87 5.38
C ALA A 14 -9.85 -16.70 4.63
N SER A 15 -10.30 -15.69 5.36
CA SER A 15 -10.79 -14.46 4.74
C SER A 15 -9.60 -13.75 4.11
N ALA A 16 -9.54 -13.68 2.77
CA ALA A 16 -8.56 -12.84 2.07
C ALA A 16 -8.74 -11.39 2.55
N LEU A 17 -7.65 -10.79 3.04
CA LEU A 17 -7.68 -9.38 3.44
C LEU A 17 -7.56 -8.52 2.19
N GLY A 18 -8.65 -7.84 1.84
CA GLY A 18 -8.68 -6.92 0.71
C GLY A 18 -8.08 -5.55 1.01
N ILE A 19 -8.48 -4.57 0.20
CA ILE A 19 -8.22 -3.16 0.49
C ILE A 19 -8.59 -2.80 1.93
N ASN A 20 -7.73 -2.06 2.61
CA ASN A 20 -7.89 -1.76 4.03
C ASN A 20 -7.09 -0.52 4.46
N CYS A 21 -7.43 0.03 5.62
CA CYS A 21 -6.77 1.20 6.21
C CYS A 21 -5.81 0.84 7.36
N ARG A 22 -5.25 -0.38 7.35
CA ARG A 22 -4.28 -0.81 8.37
C ARG A 22 -2.92 -0.18 8.08
N GLY A 23 -2.19 0.11 9.16
CA GLY A 23 -0.85 0.68 9.11
C GLY A 23 -0.23 0.69 10.51
N SER A 24 0.95 1.26 10.60
CA SER A 24 1.65 1.52 11.86
C SER A 24 0.79 2.38 12.80
N GLY A 25 0.92 2.17 14.11
CA GLY A 25 0.32 3.08 15.10
C GLY A 25 0.81 4.53 14.95
N TRP A 26 2.01 4.71 14.40
CA TRP A 26 2.56 6.02 14.07
C TRP A 26 1.76 6.77 12.99
N CYS A 27 1.00 6.07 12.14
CA CYS A 27 0.12 6.74 11.18
C CYS A 27 -0.84 7.71 11.89
N ASN A 28 -1.49 7.27 12.97
CA ASN A 28 -2.55 8.05 13.64
C ASN A 28 -2.06 9.26 14.44
N ILE A 29 -0.76 9.32 14.73
CA ILE A 29 -0.14 10.40 15.54
C ILE A 29 0.88 11.21 14.73
N ASN A 30 0.98 10.96 13.43
CA ASN A 30 1.85 11.70 12.53
C ASN A 30 1.05 12.74 11.73
N SER A 31 1.65 13.88 11.45
CA SER A 31 1.03 14.99 10.71
C SER A 31 1.15 14.87 9.18
N ALA A 32 1.70 13.75 8.69
CA ALA A 32 1.83 13.49 7.26
C ALA A 32 0.46 13.29 6.59
N SER A 33 0.38 13.34 5.27
CA SER A 33 -0.91 13.32 4.54
C SER A 33 -0.91 12.32 3.38
N LEU A 34 -1.89 11.42 3.38
CA LEU A 34 -2.10 10.46 2.29
C LEU A 34 -2.40 11.17 0.96
N ASN A 35 -3.15 12.27 1.01
CA ASN A 35 -3.42 13.10 -0.17
C ASN A 35 -2.14 13.74 -0.72
N THR A 36 -1.20 14.07 0.17
CA THR A 36 0.10 14.60 -0.26
C THR A 36 0.94 13.51 -0.93
N VAL A 37 0.93 12.27 -0.41
CA VAL A 37 1.56 11.12 -1.09
C VAL A 37 1.03 10.97 -2.52
N LEU A 38 -0.29 10.97 -2.70
CA LEU A 38 -0.91 10.94 -4.03
C LEU A 38 -0.46 12.11 -4.91
N THR A 39 -0.43 13.33 -4.36
CA THR A 39 -0.01 14.53 -5.08
C THR A 39 1.42 14.39 -5.59
N LYS A 40 2.33 13.85 -4.78
CA LYS A 40 3.73 13.63 -5.18
C LYS A 40 3.89 12.51 -6.22
N ALA A 41 3.11 11.44 -6.12
CA ALA A 41 3.06 10.41 -7.16
C ALA A 41 2.53 10.97 -8.50
N LYS A 42 1.47 11.80 -8.47
CA LYS A 42 0.97 12.51 -9.67
C LYS A 42 2.00 13.48 -10.26
N GLN A 43 2.89 14.05 -9.43
CA GLN A 43 3.98 14.89 -9.91
C GLN A 43 5.07 14.09 -10.65
N LEU A 44 5.36 12.84 -10.26
CA LEU A 44 6.21 11.94 -11.05
C LEU A 44 5.58 11.67 -12.43
N GLN A 45 4.30 11.30 -12.45
CA GLN A 45 3.55 11.05 -13.68
C GLN A 45 3.59 12.27 -14.62
N ALA A 46 3.32 13.48 -14.10
CA ALA A 46 3.35 14.72 -14.87
C ALA A 46 4.74 15.08 -15.44
N ARG A 47 5.82 14.49 -14.92
CA ARG A 47 7.20 14.65 -15.43
C ARG A 47 7.57 13.60 -16.48
N GLY A 48 6.61 12.82 -16.96
CA GLY A 48 6.85 11.75 -17.94
C GLY A 48 7.42 10.47 -17.34
N GLN A 49 7.30 10.27 -16.02
CA GLN A 49 7.78 9.07 -15.32
C GLN A 49 6.66 8.05 -15.07
N GLY A 50 5.56 8.10 -15.83
CA GLY A 50 4.41 7.18 -15.71
C GLY A 50 4.83 5.71 -15.82
N ASP A 51 5.73 5.40 -16.76
CA ASP A 51 6.23 4.05 -17.03
C ASP A 51 7.43 3.63 -16.15
N HIS A 52 7.96 4.52 -15.30
CA HIS A 52 9.07 4.17 -14.43
C HIS A 52 8.65 3.06 -13.46
N HIS A 53 9.47 2.00 -13.39
CA HIS A 53 9.14 0.78 -12.65
C HIS A 53 9.75 0.78 -11.24
N TRP A 54 8.89 0.53 -10.25
CA TRP A 54 9.22 0.46 -8.85
C TRP A 54 9.18 -0.99 -8.37
N GLY A 55 10.31 -1.48 -7.86
CA GLY A 55 10.40 -2.80 -7.25
C GLY A 55 9.76 -2.86 -5.87
N GLU A 56 9.69 -4.07 -5.31
CA GLU A 56 9.20 -4.30 -3.96
C GLU A 56 10.01 -3.51 -2.92
N GLY A 57 9.32 -2.90 -1.97
CA GLY A 57 9.90 -2.10 -0.89
C GLY A 57 10.50 -0.76 -1.32
N VAL A 58 10.57 -0.49 -2.64
CA VAL A 58 11.07 0.79 -3.14
C VAL A 58 9.99 1.85 -2.95
N GLN A 59 10.34 2.88 -2.19
CA GLN A 59 9.47 4.03 -1.94
C GLN A 59 9.27 4.82 -3.24
N ILE A 60 8.06 5.31 -3.46
CA ILE A 60 7.65 6.02 -4.67
C ILE A 60 7.45 7.51 -4.36
N ALA A 61 6.62 7.77 -3.36
CA ALA A 61 6.24 9.10 -2.91
C ALA A 61 6.00 9.09 -1.41
N CYS A 62 6.40 10.17 -0.75
CA CYS A 62 6.33 10.34 0.69
C CYS A 62 5.68 11.67 1.06
N SER A 63 4.96 11.68 2.18
CA SER A 63 4.60 12.89 2.89
C SER A 63 5.33 12.91 4.22
N GLY A 64 6.00 14.03 4.50
CA GLY A 64 6.73 14.22 5.74
C GLY A 64 5.78 14.61 6.87
N GLY A 65 6.08 14.18 8.08
CA GLY A 65 5.41 14.66 9.27
C GLY A 65 6.32 14.66 10.49
N GLN A 66 5.75 14.98 11.65
CA GLN A 66 6.51 15.31 12.87
C GLN A 66 7.52 14.24 13.31
N TRP A 67 7.19 12.96 13.12
CA TRP A 67 7.99 11.84 13.66
C TRP A 67 8.69 11.02 12.57
N GLY A 68 8.43 11.32 11.30
CA GLY A 68 8.85 10.54 10.15
C GLY A 68 7.88 10.76 8.99
N SER A 69 8.00 9.97 7.93
CA SER A 69 7.13 10.10 6.76
C SER A 69 6.08 8.99 6.73
N ILE A 70 5.03 9.18 5.94
CA ILE A 70 4.31 8.05 5.34
C ILE A 70 4.70 7.98 3.87
N CYS A 71 4.93 6.78 3.34
CA CYS A 71 5.36 6.59 1.97
C CYS A 71 4.55 5.50 1.28
N ALA A 72 4.32 5.67 -0.02
CA ALA A 72 3.80 4.64 -0.91
C ALA A 72 4.93 3.72 -1.41
N PHE A 73 4.72 2.41 -1.38
CA PHE A 73 5.61 1.41 -1.95
C PHE A 73 4.85 0.12 -2.26
N PHE A 74 5.34 -0.68 -3.20
CA PHE A 74 4.84 -2.04 -3.44
C PHE A 74 5.42 -3.00 -2.40
N GLN A 75 4.66 -4.02 -1.99
CA GLN A 75 5.12 -5.08 -1.10
C GLN A 75 4.36 -6.40 -1.32
N SER A 76 4.73 -7.45 -0.59
CA SER A 76 4.15 -8.79 -0.72
C SER A 76 4.40 -9.39 -2.11
N GLY A 77 5.60 -9.20 -2.65
CA GLY A 77 5.98 -9.65 -4.00
C GLY A 77 5.49 -8.77 -5.15
N ALA A 78 4.78 -7.68 -4.87
CA ALA A 78 4.32 -6.76 -5.91
C ALA A 78 5.43 -5.82 -6.40
N SER A 79 5.27 -5.38 -7.64
CA SER A 79 5.99 -4.28 -8.28
C SER A 79 5.07 -3.61 -9.30
N GLY A 80 5.42 -2.43 -9.80
CA GLY A 80 4.57 -1.73 -10.75
C GLY A 80 5.15 -0.41 -11.21
N ASN A 81 4.49 0.23 -12.18
CA ASN A 81 4.90 1.55 -12.65
C ASN A 81 4.21 2.68 -11.89
N THR A 82 4.67 3.92 -12.10
CA THR A 82 4.12 5.12 -11.45
C THR A 82 2.64 5.31 -11.75
N ASP A 83 2.18 5.08 -12.98
CA ASP A 83 0.77 5.22 -13.35
C ASP A 83 -0.10 4.28 -12.52
N ARG A 84 0.29 3.00 -12.42
CA ARG A 84 -0.38 2.03 -11.57
C ARG A 84 -0.32 2.42 -10.10
N ALA A 85 0.79 2.96 -9.63
CA ALA A 85 0.91 3.42 -8.25
C ALA A 85 -0.07 4.55 -7.93
N VAL A 86 -0.23 5.52 -8.84
CA VAL A 86 -1.19 6.64 -8.70
C VAL A 86 -2.63 6.11 -8.58
N GLU A 87 -3.03 5.18 -9.45
CA GLU A 87 -4.35 4.54 -9.39
C GLU A 87 -4.60 3.85 -8.05
N LEU A 88 -3.63 3.08 -7.57
CA LEU A 88 -3.74 2.32 -6.33
C LEU A 88 -3.79 3.23 -5.09
N ILE A 89 -2.97 4.29 -5.04
CA ILE A 89 -3.03 5.28 -3.96
C ILE A 89 -4.39 5.99 -3.96
N GLN A 90 -4.90 6.36 -5.14
CA GLN A 90 -6.25 6.92 -5.28
C GLN A 90 -7.30 5.93 -4.77
N GLY A 91 -7.19 4.64 -5.10
CA GLY A 91 -8.09 3.60 -4.59
C GLY A 91 -8.09 3.48 -3.06
N ILE A 92 -6.94 3.62 -2.40
CA ILE A 92 -6.85 3.66 -0.93
C ILE A 92 -7.62 4.87 -0.37
N ILE A 93 -7.49 6.04 -1.00
CA ILE A 93 -8.22 7.27 -0.60
C ILE A 93 -9.73 7.09 -0.82
N ASP A 94 -10.12 6.58 -1.98
CA ASP A 94 -11.53 6.40 -2.37
C ASP A 94 -12.23 5.35 -1.48
N HIS A 95 -11.47 4.41 -0.90
CA HIS A 95 -11.95 3.48 0.12
C HIS A 95 -12.26 4.13 1.48
N GLY A 96 -11.81 5.37 1.69
CA GLY A 96 -12.02 6.12 2.93
C GLY A 96 -10.87 6.04 3.93
N CYS A 97 -9.69 5.56 3.51
CA CYS A 97 -8.51 5.61 4.36
C CYS A 97 -8.02 7.05 4.48
N THR A 98 -7.82 7.51 5.72
CA THR A 98 -7.50 8.92 5.99
C THR A 98 -5.99 9.18 6.08
N GLN A 99 -5.19 8.14 6.34
CA GLN A 99 -3.79 8.30 6.72
C GLN A 99 -2.87 7.23 6.09
N CYS A 100 -3.17 5.97 6.35
CA CYS A 100 -2.41 4.81 5.86
C CYS A 100 -3.39 3.75 5.37
N GLY A 101 -2.89 2.84 4.55
CA GLY A 101 -3.69 1.76 4.02
C GLY A 101 -2.95 0.95 2.97
N SER A 102 -3.57 -0.13 2.54
CA SER A 102 -3.05 -0.98 1.47
C SER A 102 -4.17 -1.45 0.56
N ILE A 103 -3.83 -1.68 -0.70
CA ILE A 103 -4.74 -2.16 -1.74
C ILE A 103 -4.06 -3.29 -2.51
N PRO A 104 -4.74 -4.44 -2.75
CA PRO A 104 -4.20 -5.51 -3.58
C PRO A 104 -3.86 -5.03 -5.00
N THR A 105 -2.77 -5.54 -5.55
CA THR A 105 -2.37 -5.25 -6.95
C THR A 105 -2.99 -6.21 -7.95
N GLU A 106 -3.30 -7.43 -7.51
CA GLU A 106 -3.84 -8.52 -8.32
C GLU A 106 -5.34 -8.77 -8.08
N GLU A 107 -5.96 -9.53 -8.97
CA GLU A 107 -7.32 -10.02 -8.82
C GLU A 107 -7.44 -10.99 -7.63
N GLY A 108 -8.66 -11.12 -7.08
CA GLY A 108 -8.92 -11.97 -5.90
C GLY A 108 -8.85 -11.25 -4.56
N ASN A 109 -8.56 -9.93 -4.56
CA ASN A 109 -8.69 -9.04 -3.39
C ASN A 109 -7.97 -9.56 -2.15
N ASN A 110 -6.73 -10.04 -2.30
CA ASN A 110 -5.89 -10.49 -1.20
C ASN A 110 -4.55 -9.76 -1.21
N VAL A 111 -4.28 -8.97 -0.17
CA VAL A 111 -3.04 -8.20 -0.06
C VAL A 111 -1.79 -9.07 0.13
N ASP A 112 -1.94 -10.32 0.57
CA ASP A 112 -0.83 -11.26 0.72
C ASP A 112 -0.27 -11.73 -0.63
N ASN A 113 -1.03 -11.53 -1.72
CA ASN A 113 -0.60 -11.87 -3.09
C ASN A 113 0.09 -10.70 -3.82
N GLY A 114 0.26 -9.57 -3.15
CA GLY A 114 0.79 -8.35 -3.75
C GLY A 114 -0.09 -7.15 -3.44
N GLN A 115 0.53 -6.07 -3.00
CA GLN A 115 -0.19 -4.85 -2.63
C GLN A 115 0.66 -3.61 -2.86
N LEU A 116 -0.01 -2.48 -3.07
CA LEU A 116 0.57 -1.18 -2.81
C LEU A 116 0.14 -0.72 -1.43
N THR A 117 1.10 -0.23 -0.65
CA THR A 117 0.92 0.17 0.74
C THR A 117 1.38 1.59 0.93
N VAL A 118 0.57 2.38 1.64
CA VAL A 118 0.98 3.65 2.24
C VAL A 118 1.09 3.45 3.74
N ASN A 119 2.32 3.53 4.28
CA ASN A 119 2.58 3.30 5.70
C ASN A 119 3.70 4.21 6.21
N TYR A 120 3.82 4.31 7.54
CA TYR A 120 4.91 5.00 8.21
C TYR A 120 6.29 4.44 7.83
N VAL A 121 7.21 5.35 7.55
CA VAL A 121 8.62 5.08 7.24
C VAL A 121 9.49 6.05 8.03
N GLU A 122 10.36 5.51 8.87
CA GLU A 122 11.29 6.30 9.68
C GLU A 122 12.37 6.97 8.82
N ASN A 123 12.90 6.24 7.83
CA ASN A 123 13.96 6.70 6.94
C ASN A 123 13.45 6.79 5.48
N PRO A 124 12.79 7.90 5.10
CA PRO A 124 12.31 8.08 3.74
C PRO A 124 13.47 8.26 2.75
N CYS A 125 13.24 7.92 1.48
CA CYS A 125 14.19 8.12 0.38
C CYS A 125 14.55 9.60 0.12
N CYS A 126 13.77 10.53 0.67
CA CYS A 126 13.87 11.98 0.49
C CYS A 126 13.28 12.73 1.71
N GLN A 127 13.59 14.02 1.85
CA GLN A 127 13.13 14.84 2.98
C GLN A 127 11.81 15.56 2.68
N GLY A 128 10.91 15.61 3.67
CA GLY A 128 9.64 16.31 3.60
C GLY A 128 8.63 15.65 2.65
N ASP A 129 7.78 16.46 2.03
CA ASP A 129 6.83 15.99 1.01
C ASP A 129 7.52 15.88 -0.36
N CYS A 130 7.75 14.65 -0.81
CA CYS A 130 8.63 14.38 -1.94
C CYS A 130 8.25 13.11 -2.71
N TYR A 131 8.86 12.94 -3.88
CA TYR A 131 8.92 11.67 -4.59
C TYR A 131 10.36 11.17 -4.61
N CYS A 132 10.53 9.86 -4.66
CA CYS A 132 11.84 9.25 -4.66
C CYS A 132 12.54 9.41 -6.01
N PRO A 133 13.88 9.39 -6.06
CA PRO A 133 14.63 9.41 -7.31
C PRO A 133 14.22 8.27 -8.25
N VAL A 134 14.14 8.59 -9.53
CA VAL A 134 13.88 7.68 -10.67
C VAL A 134 15.16 7.38 -11.43
#